data_AF-A0AA89BQ62-F1
#
_entry.id   AF-A0AA89BQ62-F1
#
_cell.length_a   1.000
_cell.length_b   1.000
_cell.length_c   1.000
_cell.angle_alpha   90.00
_cell.angle_beta   90.00
_cell.angle_gamma   90.00
#
_symmetry.space_group_name_H-M   'P 1'
#
loop_
_entity.id
_entity.type
_entity.pdbx_description
1 polymer ?
#
loop_
_entity_poly.entity_id
_entity_poly.type
_entity_poly.pdbx_seq_one_letter_code
_entity_poly.pdbx_strand_id
1 'polypeptide(L)'
;FCTEGVQQKSGGLAYDYILKPADSPVRLPSPPKEKSISLTHNEIIEKLQKAEERRQTLEQQKLEFVAKEKQKLQEVVQKTKEEEQKFSREAQAKLRRSMEVSQENREIQIKALQEKLREHLAKVEEVCKSGDNMARDLEDRINKKLSSYEENRNSQLEAMVSRLKDHAKHIEEVCKAGENTNKATEEKIIQKMENALKNREEHLKALQERLREHEKKIEEVRRNKMSLSTCSMERSTGN
;
A
#
# COMPACT_ATOMS: atom_id res chain seq x y z
N PHE A 1 -53.10 139.09 -26.31
CA PHE A 1 -53.23 137.85 -27.09
C PHE A 1 -52.96 138.20 -28.54
N CYS A 2 -51.87 137.69 -29.11
CA CYS A 2 -51.51 137.90 -30.52
C CYS A 2 -51.30 136.52 -31.14
N THR A 3 -52.07 136.19 -32.19
CA THR A 3 -51.78 135.04 -33.04
C THR A 3 -50.82 135.52 -34.13
N GLU A 4 -49.57 135.06 -34.10
CA GLU A 4 -48.58 135.29 -35.15
C GLU A 4 -48.20 133.96 -35.81
N GLY A 5 -47.80 133.99 -37.08
CA GLY A 5 -47.31 132.81 -37.79
C GLY A 5 -48.38 131.87 -38.37
N VAL A 6 -49.48 132.41 -38.91
CA VAL A 6 -50.49 131.60 -39.61
C VAL A 6 -49.92 131.05 -40.93
N GLN A 7 -49.76 129.74 -41.04
CA GLN A 7 -49.44 129.06 -42.30
C GLN A 7 -50.65 128.26 -42.79
N GLN A 8 -51.18 128.67 -43.93
CA GLN A 8 -52.31 128.02 -44.57
C GLN A 8 -51.82 127.14 -45.72
N LYS A 9 -52.12 125.83 -45.64
CA LYS A 9 -51.88 124.87 -46.72
C LYS A 9 -53.19 124.19 -47.08
N SER A 10 -53.26 123.55 -48.25
CA SER A 10 -54.50 123.01 -48.83
C SER A 10 -55.31 122.06 -47.92
N GLY A 11 -54.67 121.49 -46.88
CA GLY A 11 -55.30 120.60 -45.91
C GLY A 11 -55.66 121.22 -44.54
N GLY A 12 -55.50 122.53 -44.33
CA GLY A 12 -55.87 123.19 -43.07
C GLY A 12 -55.00 124.39 -42.68
N LEU A 13 -55.42 125.07 -41.62
CA LEU A 13 -54.71 126.20 -41.01
C LEU A 13 -53.87 125.72 -39.82
N ALA A 14 -52.58 126.01 -39.82
CA ALA A 14 -51.72 125.92 -38.64
C ALA A 14 -51.41 127.34 -38.15
N TYR A 15 -51.60 127.58 -36.86
CA TYR A 15 -51.21 128.83 -36.21
C TYR A 15 -50.63 128.52 -34.83
N ASP A 16 -49.60 129.26 -34.45
CA ASP A 16 -48.99 129.12 -33.14
C ASP A 16 -49.80 129.93 -32.12
N TYR A 17 -50.22 129.27 -31.05
CA TYR A 17 -50.98 129.89 -29.98
C TYR A 17 -50.10 130.06 -28.73
N ILE A 18 -49.63 131.29 -28.50
CA ILE A 18 -48.72 131.61 -27.41
C ILE A 18 -49.54 132.19 -26.24
N LEU A 19 -49.72 131.37 -25.20
CA LEU A 19 -50.44 131.75 -23.96
C LEU A 19 -49.66 132.76 -23.10
N LYS A 20 -48.33 132.73 -23.15
CA LYS A 20 -47.40 133.67 -22.50
C LYS A 20 -46.09 133.72 -23.30
N PRO A 21 -45.55 134.90 -23.66
CA PRO A 21 -44.26 134.98 -24.35
C PRO A 21 -43.14 134.46 -23.45
N ALA A 22 -42.14 133.77 -24.01
CA ALA A 22 -41.01 133.27 -23.25
C ALA A 22 -40.05 134.41 -22.89
N ASP A 23 -39.70 134.55 -21.61
CA ASP A 23 -38.66 135.47 -21.14
C ASP A 23 -37.27 134.91 -21.52
N SER A 24 -36.81 135.24 -22.73
CA SER A 24 -35.48 134.98 -23.31
C SER A 24 -35.14 133.52 -23.71
N PRO A 25 -34.37 133.30 -24.80
CA PRO A 25 -34.00 131.96 -25.25
C PRO A 25 -32.87 131.39 -24.37
N VAL A 26 -33.17 130.34 -23.61
CA VAL A 26 -32.15 129.53 -22.91
C VAL A 26 -31.37 128.71 -23.96
N ARG A 27 -30.17 129.17 -24.32
CA ARG A 27 -29.19 128.36 -25.09
C ARG A 27 -28.49 127.39 -24.13
N LEU A 28 -28.77 126.10 -24.27
CA LEU A 28 -27.92 125.06 -23.69
C LEU A 28 -26.54 125.10 -24.39
N PRO A 29 -25.42 124.99 -23.65
CA PRO A 29 -24.10 124.91 -24.28
C PRO A 29 -24.03 123.65 -25.15
N SER A 30 -23.73 123.82 -26.43
CA SER A 30 -23.45 122.70 -27.32
C SER A 30 -22.22 121.93 -26.80
N PRO A 31 -22.20 120.59 -26.86
CA PRO A 31 -21.00 119.81 -26.54
C PRO A 31 -19.79 120.36 -27.33
N PRO A 32 -18.58 120.36 -26.74
CA PRO A 32 -17.38 120.76 -27.46
C PRO A 32 -17.29 119.98 -28.77
N LYS A 33 -17.14 120.70 -29.89
CA LYS A 33 -16.75 120.06 -31.15
C LYS A 33 -15.33 119.55 -30.95
N GLU A 34 -15.18 118.34 -30.43
CA GLU A 34 -13.91 117.64 -30.49
C GLU A 34 -13.51 117.59 -31.96
N LYS A 35 -12.29 118.07 -32.23
CA LYS A 35 -11.63 117.89 -33.52
C LYS A 35 -11.78 116.42 -33.85
N SER A 36 -12.27 116.10 -35.04
CA SER A 36 -12.39 114.71 -35.51
C SER A 36 -11.02 114.06 -35.43
N ILE A 37 -10.71 113.40 -34.31
CA ILE A 37 -9.63 112.43 -34.23
C ILE A 37 -10.18 111.25 -35.01
N SER A 38 -10.08 111.34 -36.33
CA SER A 38 -10.33 110.24 -37.23
C SER A 38 -9.29 109.19 -36.86
N LEU A 39 -9.71 108.23 -36.03
CA LEU A 39 -8.90 107.06 -35.69
C LEU A 39 -8.32 106.52 -36.99
N THR A 40 -7.01 106.29 -36.99
CA THR A 40 -6.37 105.72 -38.18
C THR A 40 -6.94 104.32 -38.41
N HIS A 41 -6.98 103.89 -39.67
CA HIS A 41 -7.52 102.58 -40.03
C HIS A 41 -6.90 101.44 -39.18
N ASN A 42 -5.61 101.53 -38.88
CA ASN A 42 -4.88 100.58 -38.05
C ASN A 42 -5.32 100.59 -36.57
N GLU A 43 -5.53 101.75 -35.96
CA GLU A 43 -6.00 101.86 -34.56
C GLU A 43 -7.44 101.34 -34.39
N ILE A 44 -8.28 101.48 -35.43
CA ILE A 44 -9.63 100.89 -35.47
C ILE A 44 -9.53 99.36 -35.47
N ILE A 45 -8.67 98.80 -36.32
CA ILE A 45 -8.43 97.35 -36.41
C ILE A 45 -7.91 96.82 -35.07
N GLU A 46 -6.92 97.47 -34.47
CA GLU A 46 -6.34 97.03 -33.19
C GLU A 46 -7.38 97.02 -32.05
N LYS A 47 -8.24 98.04 -31.98
CA LYS A 47 -9.32 98.07 -30.98
C LYS A 47 -10.36 96.97 -31.18
N LEU A 48 -10.67 96.63 -32.44
CA LEU A 48 -11.56 95.51 -32.77
C LEU A 48 -10.91 94.16 -32.43
N GLN A 49 -9.63 93.97 -32.76
CA GLN A 49 -8.85 92.78 -32.40
C GLN A 49 -8.78 92.60 -30.88
N LYS A 50 -8.53 93.66 -30.11
CA LYS A 50 -8.53 93.58 -28.64
C LYS A 50 -9.91 93.30 -28.03
N ALA A 51 -11.00 93.73 -28.69
CA ALA A 51 -12.36 93.36 -28.29
C ALA A 51 -12.67 91.88 -28.61
N GLU A 52 -12.20 91.42 -29.76
CA GLU A 52 -12.27 90.02 -30.21
C GLU A 52 -11.51 89.10 -29.25
N GLU A 53 -10.26 89.39 -28.93
CA GLU A 53 -9.45 88.63 -27.98
C GLU A 53 -10.09 88.56 -26.59
N ARG A 54 -10.66 89.67 -26.08
CA ARG A 54 -11.41 89.66 -24.81
C ARG A 54 -12.64 88.76 -24.88
N ARG A 55 -13.37 88.75 -26.00
CA ARG A 55 -14.51 87.86 -26.20
C ARG A 55 -14.05 86.40 -26.19
N GLN A 56 -13.01 86.08 -26.94
CA GLN A 56 -12.43 84.74 -27.01
C GLN A 56 -11.90 84.27 -25.64
N THR A 57 -11.25 85.15 -24.89
CA THR A 57 -10.73 84.81 -23.55
C THR A 57 -11.87 84.49 -22.58
N LEU A 58 -12.96 85.26 -22.59
CA LEU A 58 -14.14 84.99 -21.76
C LEU A 58 -14.86 83.71 -22.18
N GLU A 59 -14.94 83.44 -23.47
CA GLU A 59 -15.51 82.21 -24.02
C GLU A 59 -14.67 80.99 -23.62
N GLN A 60 -13.34 81.09 -23.73
CA GLN A 60 -12.41 80.06 -23.29
C GLN A 60 -12.52 79.79 -21.78
N GLN A 61 -12.59 80.83 -20.94
CA GLN A 61 -12.81 80.66 -19.50
C GLN A 61 -14.13 79.95 -19.17
N LYS A 62 -15.20 80.26 -19.90
CA LYS A 62 -16.49 79.56 -19.74
C LYS A 62 -16.39 78.09 -20.16
N LEU A 63 -15.73 77.81 -21.28
CA LEU A 63 -15.50 76.44 -21.74
C LEU A 63 -14.65 75.65 -20.75
N GLU A 64 -13.58 76.24 -20.21
CA GLU A 64 -12.74 75.63 -19.17
C GLU A 64 -13.52 75.35 -17.89
N PHE A 65 -14.39 76.27 -17.46
CA PHE A 65 -15.25 76.05 -16.30
C PHE A 65 -16.21 74.88 -16.53
N VAL A 66 -16.90 74.85 -17.67
CA VAL A 66 -17.80 73.74 -18.04
C VAL A 66 -17.03 72.41 -18.15
N ALA A 67 -15.82 72.42 -18.70
CA ALA A 67 -14.96 71.23 -18.77
C ALA A 67 -14.57 70.72 -17.37
N LYS A 68 -14.18 71.62 -16.45
CA LYS A 68 -13.86 71.26 -15.06
C LYS A 68 -15.07 70.68 -14.32
N GLU A 69 -16.26 71.26 -14.47
CA GLU A 69 -17.47 70.74 -13.84
C GLU A 69 -17.86 69.37 -14.41
N LYS A 70 -17.73 69.18 -15.73
CA LYS A 70 -17.93 67.87 -16.37
C LYS A 70 -16.94 66.82 -15.86
N GLN A 71 -15.66 67.19 -15.70
CA GLN A 71 -14.63 66.30 -15.16
C GLN A 71 -14.96 65.87 -13.72
N LYS A 72 -15.33 66.81 -12.84
CA LYS A 72 -15.74 66.47 -11.46
C LYS A 72 -16.93 65.53 -11.44
N LEU A 73 -17.93 65.75 -12.29
CA LEU A 73 -19.09 64.85 -12.38
C LEU A 73 -18.66 63.44 -12.83
N GLN A 74 -17.75 63.33 -13.79
CA GLN A 74 -17.18 62.04 -14.21
C GLN A 74 -16.40 61.36 -13.09
N GLU A 75 -15.57 62.09 -12.35
CA GLU A 75 -14.81 61.58 -11.20
C GLU A 75 -15.75 61.08 -10.10
N VAL A 76 -16.82 61.82 -9.78
CA VAL A 76 -17.82 61.39 -8.79
C VAL A 76 -18.52 60.11 -9.25
N VAL A 77 -18.96 60.04 -10.51
CA VAL A 77 -19.60 58.84 -11.08
C VAL A 77 -18.65 57.65 -11.10
N GLN A 78 -17.38 57.87 -11.41
CA GLN A 78 -16.36 56.82 -11.40
C GLN A 78 -16.11 56.32 -9.98
N LYS A 79 -15.97 57.23 -9.01
CA LYS A 79 -15.75 56.90 -7.61
C LYS A 79 -16.92 56.14 -7.00
N THR A 80 -18.17 56.54 -7.28
CA THR A 80 -19.35 55.79 -6.80
C THR A 80 -19.40 54.38 -7.39
N LYS A 81 -19.07 54.21 -8.67
CA LYS A 81 -18.95 52.88 -9.29
C LYS A 81 -17.84 52.04 -8.65
N GLU A 82 -16.69 52.64 -8.34
CA GLU A 82 -15.58 51.94 -7.68
C GLU A 82 -15.95 51.49 -6.26
N GLU A 83 -16.64 52.34 -5.50
CA GLU A 83 -17.13 52.01 -4.16
C GLU A 83 -18.19 50.90 -4.21
N GLU A 84 -19.12 50.94 -5.17
CA GLU A 84 -20.12 49.89 -5.38
C GLU A 84 -19.45 48.56 -5.75
N GLN A 85 -18.48 48.57 -6.65
CA GLN A 85 -17.72 47.38 -7.03
C GLN A 85 -16.91 46.83 -5.85
N LYS A 86 -16.29 47.70 -5.05
CA LYS A 86 -15.55 47.31 -3.85
C LYS A 86 -16.47 46.64 -2.84
N PHE A 87 -17.63 47.24 -2.57
CA PHE A 87 -18.64 46.68 -1.68
C PHE A 87 -19.12 45.30 -2.16
N SER A 88 -19.44 45.18 -3.45
CA SER A 88 -19.86 43.91 -4.06
C SER A 88 -18.78 42.82 -3.91
N ARG A 89 -17.51 43.14 -4.19
CA ARG A 89 -16.39 42.20 -4.03
C ARG A 89 -16.17 41.79 -2.57
N GLU A 90 -16.23 42.73 -1.64
CA GLU A 90 -16.07 42.44 -0.21
C GLU A 90 -17.22 41.57 0.32
N ALA A 91 -18.46 41.85 -0.08
CA ALA A 91 -19.62 41.04 0.27
C ALA A 91 -19.49 39.60 -0.26
N GLN A 92 -19.08 39.45 -1.53
CA GLN A 92 -18.84 38.14 -2.14
C GLN A 92 -17.72 37.37 -1.42
N ALA A 93 -16.60 38.04 -1.13
CA ALA A 93 -15.47 37.43 -0.43
C ALA A 93 -15.84 37.01 1.01
N LYS A 94 -16.68 37.80 1.70
CA LYS A 94 -17.17 37.48 3.04
C LYS A 94 -18.10 36.26 3.01
N LEU A 95 -19.04 36.21 2.07
CA LEU A 95 -19.91 35.06 1.88
C LEU A 95 -19.09 33.80 1.57
N ARG A 96 -18.14 33.89 0.65
CA ARG A 96 -17.27 32.78 0.28
C ARG A 96 -16.50 32.25 1.49
N ARG A 97 -15.83 33.12 2.27
CA ARG A 97 -15.14 32.70 3.50
C ARG A 97 -16.10 32.04 4.51
N SER A 98 -17.29 32.59 4.69
CA SER A 98 -18.28 32.00 5.60
C SER A 98 -18.69 30.59 5.17
N MET A 99 -18.83 30.36 3.86
CA MET A 99 -19.15 29.04 3.32
C MET A 99 -17.97 28.07 3.48
N GLU A 100 -16.75 28.50 3.20
CA GLU A 100 -15.53 27.71 3.38
C GLU A 100 -15.35 27.29 4.85
N VAL A 101 -15.47 28.21 5.80
CA VAL A 101 -15.39 27.90 7.24
C VAL A 101 -16.50 26.95 7.68
N SER A 102 -17.73 27.15 7.19
CA SER A 102 -18.83 26.23 7.50
C SER A 102 -18.57 24.82 6.96
N GLN A 103 -17.99 24.71 5.76
CA GLN A 103 -17.63 23.44 5.16
C GLN A 103 -16.50 22.76 5.95
N GLU A 104 -15.42 23.48 6.26
CA GLU A 104 -14.30 22.96 7.04
C GLU A 104 -14.75 22.47 8.43
N ASN A 105 -15.60 23.24 9.11
CA ASN A 105 -16.16 22.83 10.41
C ASN A 105 -16.96 21.53 10.31
N ARG A 106 -17.77 21.37 9.26
CA ARG A 106 -18.53 20.14 8.99
C ARG A 106 -17.58 18.98 8.70
N GLU A 107 -16.55 19.19 7.91
CA GLU A 107 -15.55 18.17 7.59
C GLU A 107 -14.75 17.73 8.82
N ILE A 108 -14.37 18.65 9.70
CA ILE A 108 -13.70 18.34 10.97
C ILE A 108 -14.58 17.46 11.85
N GLN A 109 -15.86 17.80 11.99
CA GLN A 109 -16.80 16.98 12.77
C GLN A 109 -16.95 15.57 12.20
N ILE A 110 -17.09 15.45 10.87
CA ILE A 110 -17.18 14.15 10.20
C ILE A 110 -15.90 13.34 10.41
N LYS A 111 -14.72 13.95 10.21
CA LYS A 111 -13.43 13.29 10.43
C LYS A 111 -13.27 12.81 11.87
N ALA A 112 -13.66 13.64 12.86
CA ALA A 112 -13.61 13.25 14.27
C ALA A 112 -14.52 12.07 14.59
N LEU A 113 -15.72 12.00 13.98
CA LEU A 113 -16.62 10.85 14.13
C LEU A 113 -16.04 9.59 13.45
N GLN A 114 -15.47 9.73 12.26
CA GLN A 114 -14.82 8.63 11.54
C GLN A 114 -13.62 8.07 12.32
N GLU A 115 -12.82 8.93 12.95
CA GLU A 115 -11.69 8.51 13.79
C GLU A 115 -12.16 7.69 14.98
N LYS A 116 -13.15 8.19 15.73
CA LYS A 116 -13.73 7.48 16.88
C LYS A 116 -14.30 6.11 16.48
N LEU A 117 -14.95 6.03 15.31
CA LEU A 117 -15.43 4.75 14.79
C LEU A 117 -14.28 3.81 14.44
N ARG A 118 -13.20 4.32 13.85
CA ARG A 118 -12.01 3.52 13.51
C ARG A 118 -11.32 2.99 14.78
N GLU A 119 -11.14 3.83 15.79
CA GLU A 119 -10.59 3.43 17.10
C GLU A 119 -11.46 2.34 17.76
N HIS A 120 -12.79 2.50 17.73
CA HIS A 120 -13.71 1.51 18.27
C HIS A 120 -13.59 0.17 17.52
N LEU A 121 -13.54 0.19 16.19
CA LEU A 121 -13.36 -1.03 15.39
C LEU A 121 -12.02 -1.71 15.68
N ALA A 122 -10.94 -0.94 15.80
CA ALA A 122 -9.62 -1.48 16.17
C ALA A 122 -9.64 -2.17 17.54
N LYS A 123 -10.32 -1.56 18.53
CA LYS A 123 -10.48 -2.15 19.86
C LYS A 123 -11.30 -3.43 19.84
N VAL A 124 -12.39 -3.47 19.06
CA VAL A 124 -13.18 -4.70 18.88
C VAL A 124 -12.32 -5.80 18.24
N GLU A 125 -11.55 -5.47 17.20
CA GLU A 125 -10.65 -6.41 16.54
C GLU A 125 -9.58 -6.95 17.51
N GLU A 126 -9.00 -6.10 18.36
CA GLU A 126 -8.05 -6.51 19.40
C GLU A 126 -8.68 -7.51 20.39
N VAL A 127 -9.90 -7.24 20.87
CA VAL A 127 -10.62 -8.14 21.78
C VAL A 127 -10.90 -9.48 21.10
N CYS A 128 -11.35 -9.48 19.84
CA CYS A 128 -11.56 -10.72 19.08
C CYS A 128 -10.26 -11.52 18.94
N LYS A 129 -9.17 -10.87 18.51
CA LYS A 129 -7.85 -11.52 18.38
C LYS A 129 -7.35 -12.09 19.71
N SER A 130 -7.56 -11.37 20.82
CA SER A 130 -7.22 -11.85 22.16
C SER A 130 -8.01 -13.12 22.52
N GLY A 131 -9.32 -13.14 22.23
CA GLY A 131 -10.16 -14.32 22.40
C GLY A 131 -9.69 -15.51 21.56
N ASP A 132 -9.40 -15.30 20.27
CA ASP A 132 -8.90 -16.35 19.38
C ASP A 132 -7.55 -16.90 19.83
N ASN A 133 -6.66 -16.03 20.33
CA ASN A 133 -5.37 -16.44 20.88
C ASN A 133 -5.56 -17.31 22.13
N MET A 134 -6.45 -16.92 23.05
CA MET A 134 -6.75 -17.73 24.23
C MET A 134 -7.35 -19.09 23.85
N ALA A 135 -8.22 -19.13 22.84
CA ALA A 135 -8.79 -20.38 22.34
C ALA A 135 -7.70 -21.30 21.75
N ARG A 136 -6.83 -20.76 20.89
CA ARG A 136 -5.68 -21.50 20.34
C ARG A 136 -4.74 -22.01 21.42
N ASP A 137 -4.40 -21.19 22.41
CA ASP A 137 -3.54 -21.59 23.53
C ASP A 137 -4.17 -22.73 24.35
N LEU A 138 -5.49 -22.73 24.54
CA LEU A 138 -6.20 -23.82 25.22
C LEU A 138 -6.18 -25.11 24.39
N GLU A 139 -6.41 -25.00 23.09
CA GLU A 139 -6.34 -26.12 22.16
C GLU A 139 -4.94 -26.76 22.15
N ASP A 140 -3.89 -25.95 22.04
CA ASP A 140 -2.49 -26.42 22.08
C ASP A 140 -2.15 -27.10 23.41
N ARG A 141 -2.63 -26.57 24.54
CA ARG A 141 -2.45 -27.22 25.85
C ARG A 141 -3.14 -28.58 25.92
N ILE A 142 -4.35 -28.70 25.38
CA ILE A 142 -5.08 -29.96 25.33
C ILE A 142 -4.35 -30.96 24.43
N ASN A 143 -3.97 -30.55 23.23
CA ASN A 143 -3.26 -31.39 22.25
C ASN A 143 -1.92 -31.88 22.80
N LYS A 144 -1.14 -31.01 23.42
CA LYS A 144 0.13 -31.39 24.07
C LYS A 144 -0.08 -32.41 25.19
N LYS A 145 -1.15 -32.26 25.98
CA LYS A 145 -1.48 -33.20 27.06
C LYS A 145 -1.90 -34.56 26.51
N LEU A 146 -2.72 -34.59 25.45
CA LEU A 146 -3.12 -35.83 24.76
C LEU A 146 -1.90 -36.54 24.16
N SER A 147 -1.05 -35.82 23.44
CA SER A 147 0.18 -36.36 22.86
C SER A 147 1.10 -36.96 23.93
N SER A 148 1.29 -36.29 25.07
CA SER A 148 2.08 -36.85 26.17
C SER A 148 1.48 -38.12 26.77
N TYR A 149 0.15 -38.21 26.89
CA TYR A 149 -0.50 -39.46 27.34
C TYR A 149 -0.33 -40.59 26.33
N GLU A 150 -0.45 -40.30 25.04
CA GLU A 150 -0.24 -41.27 23.97
C GLU A 150 1.21 -41.78 23.94
N GLU A 151 2.19 -40.88 24.01
CA GLU A 151 3.61 -41.22 24.09
C GLU A 151 3.90 -42.12 25.29
N ASN A 152 3.44 -41.73 26.48
CA ASN A 152 3.63 -42.52 27.70
C ASN A 152 2.99 -43.92 27.59
N ARG A 153 1.78 -44.00 27.05
CA ARG A 153 1.10 -45.28 26.82
C ARG A 153 1.87 -46.14 25.82
N ASN A 154 2.33 -45.56 24.72
CA ASN A 154 3.10 -46.27 23.69
C ASN A 154 4.44 -46.78 24.25
N SER A 155 5.18 -45.96 25.00
CA SER A 155 6.43 -46.38 25.64
C SER A 155 6.20 -47.52 26.65
N GLN A 156 5.11 -47.48 27.43
CA GLN A 156 4.79 -48.58 28.36
C GLN A 156 4.46 -49.88 27.63
N LEU A 157 3.67 -49.80 26.55
CA LEU A 157 3.35 -50.96 25.70
C LEU A 157 4.60 -51.52 25.04
N GLU A 158 5.45 -50.66 24.50
CA GLU A 158 6.72 -51.05 23.87
C GLU A 158 7.65 -51.75 24.86
N ALA A 159 7.79 -51.21 26.07
CA ALA A 159 8.59 -51.84 27.11
C ALA A 159 8.06 -53.24 27.50
N MET A 160 6.73 -53.40 27.58
CA MET A 160 6.11 -54.70 27.83
C MET A 160 6.37 -55.69 26.69
N VAL A 161 6.18 -55.25 25.45
CA VAL A 161 6.42 -56.07 24.26
C VAL A 161 7.89 -56.47 24.15
N SER A 162 8.82 -55.57 24.47
CA SER A 162 10.25 -55.87 24.48
C SER A 162 10.59 -56.98 25.48
N ARG A 163 10.10 -56.88 26.72
CA ARG A 163 10.30 -57.94 27.74
C ARG A 163 9.72 -59.29 27.31
N LEU A 164 8.55 -59.29 26.68
CA LEU A 164 7.95 -60.52 26.16
C LEU A 164 8.78 -61.13 25.03
N LYS A 165 9.33 -60.31 24.13
CA LYS A 165 10.24 -60.78 23.07
C LYS A 165 11.53 -61.36 23.65
N ASP A 166 12.11 -60.73 24.66
CA ASP A 166 13.33 -61.23 25.31
C ASP A 166 13.06 -62.55 26.03
N HIS A 167 11.91 -62.68 26.72
CA HIS A 167 11.51 -63.96 27.30
C HIS A 167 11.31 -65.05 26.25
N ALA A 168 10.67 -64.73 25.13
CA ALA A 168 10.50 -65.68 24.02
C ALA A 168 11.84 -66.15 23.43
N LYS A 169 12.81 -65.23 23.26
CA LYS A 169 14.16 -65.59 22.83
C LYS A 169 14.85 -66.52 23.84
N HIS A 170 14.73 -66.23 25.13
CA HIS A 170 15.34 -67.07 26.15
C HIS A 170 14.75 -68.49 26.16
N ILE A 171 13.43 -68.63 26.00
CA ILE A 171 12.79 -69.94 25.84
C ILE A 171 13.38 -70.68 24.64
N GLU A 172 13.53 -70.00 23.50
CA GLU A 172 14.12 -70.59 22.29
C GLU A 172 15.58 -71.06 22.52
N GLU A 173 16.39 -70.26 23.21
CA GLU A 173 17.76 -70.61 23.60
C GLU A 173 17.81 -71.86 24.49
N VAL A 174 16.95 -71.93 25.51
CA VAL A 174 16.85 -73.09 26.42
C VAL A 174 16.41 -74.34 25.67
N CYS A 175 15.40 -74.24 24.80
CA CYS A 175 14.96 -75.37 23.96
C CYS A 175 16.08 -75.87 23.05
N LYS A 176 16.79 -74.98 22.35
CA LYS A 176 17.94 -75.35 21.50
C LYS A 176 19.07 -75.99 22.31
N ALA A 177 19.37 -75.47 23.50
CA ALA A 177 20.36 -76.08 24.39
C ALA A 177 19.95 -77.51 24.77
N GLY A 178 18.68 -77.72 25.12
CA GLY A 178 18.12 -79.06 25.39
C GLY A 178 18.25 -80.01 24.19
N GLU A 179 17.84 -79.57 23.00
CA GLU A 179 17.98 -80.34 21.76
C GLU A 179 19.44 -80.75 21.48
N ASN A 180 20.38 -79.82 21.66
CA ASN A 180 21.80 -80.10 21.47
C ASN A 180 22.33 -81.11 22.48
N THR A 181 21.92 -81.04 23.74
CA THR A 181 22.30 -82.05 24.74
C THR A 181 21.74 -83.42 24.40
N ASN A 182 20.48 -83.51 23.96
CA ASN A 182 19.87 -84.78 23.53
C ASN A 182 20.60 -85.37 22.33
N LYS A 183 20.85 -84.59 21.28
CA LYS A 183 21.65 -85.02 20.11
C LYS A 183 23.02 -85.55 20.52
N ALA A 184 23.73 -84.82 21.37
CA ALA A 184 25.04 -85.25 21.87
C ALA A 184 24.96 -86.55 22.70
N THR A 185 23.88 -86.78 23.45
CA THR A 185 23.67 -88.05 24.17
C THR A 185 23.31 -89.20 23.24
N GLU A 186 22.48 -88.96 22.21
CA GLU A 186 22.14 -89.93 21.18
C GLU A 186 23.38 -90.37 20.40
N GLU A 187 24.19 -89.41 19.94
CA GLU A 187 25.47 -89.66 19.26
C GLU A 187 26.41 -90.51 20.12
N LYS A 188 26.54 -90.21 21.42
CA LYS A 188 27.37 -91.01 22.34
C LYS A 188 26.85 -92.44 22.49
N ILE A 189 25.54 -92.65 22.49
CA ILE A 189 24.93 -93.99 22.56
C ILE A 189 25.22 -94.75 21.27
N ILE A 190 24.98 -94.13 20.11
CA ILE A 190 25.26 -94.71 18.78
C ILE A 190 26.75 -95.09 18.69
N GLN A 191 27.65 -94.17 19.02
CA GLN A 191 29.09 -94.41 18.97
C GLN A 191 29.53 -95.58 19.88
N LYS A 192 28.92 -95.71 21.07
CA LYS A 192 29.16 -96.87 21.95
C LYS A 192 28.70 -98.18 21.32
N MET A 193 27.53 -98.18 20.67
CA MET A 193 27.00 -99.37 19.97
C MET A 193 27.89 -99.74 18.77
N GLU A 194 28.29 -98.76 17.95
CA GLU A 194 29.19 -98.97 16.81
C GLU A 194 30.54 -99.53 17.23
N ASN A 195 31.16 -98.97 18.28
CA ASN A 195 32.42 -99.49 18.82
C ASN A 195 32.28 -100.92 19.34
N ALA A 196 31.16 -101.24 20.01
CA ALA A 196 30.90 -102.60 20.48
C ALA A 196 30.72 -103.59 19.31
N LEU A 197 30.01 -103.20 18.24
CA LEU A 197 29.88 -103.99 17.01
C LEU A 197 31.22 -104.19 16.33
N LYS A 198 32.01 -103.13 16.15
CA LYS A 198 33.34 -103.17 15.54
C LYS A 198 34.28 -104.10 16.31
N ASN A 199 34.34 -103.98 17.64
CA ASN A 199 35.15 -104.86 18.48
C ASN A 199 34.73 -106.33 18.32
N ARG A 200 33.42 -106.60 18.26
CA ARG A 200 32.89 -107.96 18.03
C ARG A 200 33.29 -108.50 16.65
N GLU A 201 33.20 -107.68 15.60
CA GLU A 201 33.63 -108.04 14.25
C GLU A 201 35.14 -108.33 14.19
N GLU A 202 35.95 -107.50 14.83
CA GLU A 202 37.41 -107.71 14.94
C GLU A 202 37.74 -109.03 15.65
N HIS A 203 37.05 -109.34 16.75
CA HIS A 203 37.20 -110.62 17.43
C HIS A 203 36.80 -111.81 16.56
N LEU A 204 35.68 -111.74 15.84
CA LEU A 204 35.24 -112.80 14.92
C LEU A 204 36.22 -112.97 13.76
N LYS A 205 36.71 -111.87 13.19
CA LYS A 205 37.71 -111.88 12.11
C LYS A 205 39.02 -112.51 12.57
N ALA A 206 39.50 -112.15 13.77
CA ALA A 206 40.71 -112.74 14.36
C ALA A 206 40.54 -114.25 14.62
N LEU A 207 39.33 -114.70 15.01
CA LEU A 207 39.03 -116.12 15.15
C LEU A 207 39.02 -116.84 13.79
N GLN A 208 38.40 -116.25 12.78
CA GLN A 208 38.39 -116.78 11.40
C GLN A 208 39.80 -116.83 10.79
N GLU A 209 40.67 -115.86 11.07
CA GLU A 209 42.07 -115.88 10.63
C GLU A 209 42.86 -117.00 11.30
N ARG A 210 42.72 -117.19 12.62
CA ARG A 210 43.32 -118.35 13.31
C ARG A 210 42.85 -119.69 12.74
N LEU A 211 41.57 -119.82 12.40
CA LEU A 211 41.04 -121.01 11.74
C LEU A 211 41.69 -121.22 10.35
N ARG A 212 41.77 -120.17 9.52
CA ARG A 212 42.44 -120.22 8.21
C ARG A 212 43.93 -120.55 8.31
N GLU A 213 44.63 -120.06 9.33
CA GLU A 213 46.03 -120.40 9.58
C GLU A 213 46.19 -121.88 9.98
N HIS A 214 45.28 -122.40 10.80
CA HIS A 214 45.24 -123.83 11.13
C HIS A 214 45.02 -124.68 9.89
N GLU A 215 44.08 -124.30 9.02
CA GLU A 215 43.85 -124.98 7.73
C GLU A 215 45.10 -124.95 6.85
N LYS A 216 45.74 -123.79 6.69
CA LYS A 216 47.00 -123.65 5.93
C LYS A 216 48.11 -124.55 6.49
N LYS A 217 48.29 -124.61 7.81
CA LYS A 217 49.26 -125.50 8.46
C LYS A 217 48.96 -126.96 8.17
N ILE A 218 47.68 -127.37 8.21
CA ILE A 218 47.26 -128.73 7.86
C ILE A 218 47.58 -129.03 6.38
N GLU A 219 47.29 -128.10 5.47
CA GLU A 219 47.63 -128.23 4.05
C GLU A 219 49.13 -128.30 3.81
N GLU A 220 49.92 -127.48 4.51
CA GLU A 220 51.37 -127.49 4.42
C GLU A 220 51.95 -128.81 4.93
N VAL A 221 51.44 -129.34 6.04
CA VAL A 221 51.79 -130.70 6.52
C VAL A 221 51.42 -131.76 5.48
N ARG A 222 50.25 -131.66 4.83
CA ARG A 222 49.86 -132.56 3.73
C ARG A 222 50.80 -132.41 2.52
N ARG A 223 51.16 -131.19 2.13
CA ARG A 223 52.07 -130.90 1.02
C ARG A 223 53.48 -131.40 1.32
N ASN A 224 53.97 -131.22 2.55
CA ASN A 224 55.24 -131.77 3.04
C ASN A 224 55.23 -133.30 3.05
N LYS A 225 54.09 -133.91 3.40
CA LYS A 225 53.93 -135.37 3.29
C LYS A 225 53.95 -135.84 1.84
N MET A 226 53.33 -135.11 0.92
CA MET A 226 53.39 -135.39 -0.52
C MET A 226 54.79 -135.17 -1.10
N SER A 227 55.52 -134.13 -0.68
CA SER A 227 56.88 -133.86 -1.15
C SER A 227 57.92 -134.81 -0.57
N LEU A 228 57.73 -135.29 0.67
CA LEU A 228 58.47 -136.44 1.21
C LEU A 228 58.18 -137.71 0.39
N SER A 229 56.92 -137.92 -0.02
CA SER A 229 56.55 -139.06 -0.87
C SER A 229 57.10 -138.96 -2.30
N THR A 230 57.23 -137.76 -2.89
CA THR A 230 57.86 -137.57 -4.21
C THR A 230 59.39 -137.56 -4.13
N CYS A 231 60.00 -137.01 -3.06
CA CYS A 231 61.44 -137.11 -2.81
C CYS A 231 61.88 -138.56 -2.48
N SER A 232 60.99 -139.38 -1.91
CA SER A 232 61.19 -140.82 -1.78
C SER A 232 61.02 -141.59 -3.10
N MET A 233 60.28 -141.06 -4.10
CA MET A 233 60.19 -141.68 -5.43
C MET A 233 61.32 -141.25 -6.39
N GLU A 234 61.89 -140.05 -6.26
CA GLU A 234 63.04 -139.62 -7.08
C GLU A 234 64.39 -140.20 -6.61
N ARG A 235 64.48 -140.80 -5.41
CA ARG A 235 65.67 -141.58 -4.98
C ARG A 235 65.62 -143.07 -5.36
N SER A 236 64.59 -143.52 -6.07
CA SER A 236 64.48 -144.92 -6.54
C SER A 236 64.51 -145.08 -8.06
N THR A 237 64.76 -144.00 -8.82
CA THR A 237 65.14 -144.06 -10.24
C THR A 237 66.46 -143.33 -10.45
N GLY A 238 67.50 -143.91 -9.86
CA GLY A 238 68.90 -143.56 -10.00
C GLY A 238 69.72 -144.85 -10.06
N ASN A 239 69.38 -145.70 -11.03
CA ASN A 239 70.20 -146.70 -11.70
C ASN A 239 69.52 -147.06 -13.03
#